data_AF-A0A437D787-F1
#
_entry.id   AF-A0A437D787-F1
#
_cell.length_a   1.000
_cell.length_b   1.000
_cell.length_c   1.000
_cell.angle_alpha   90.00
_cell.angle_beta   90.00
_cell.angle_gamma   90.00
#
_symmetry.space_group_name_H-M   'P 1'
#
loop_
_entity.id
_entity.type
_entity.pdbx_description
1 polymer ?
#
loop_
_entity_poly.entity_id
_entity_poly.type
_entity_poly.pdbx_seq_one_letter_code
_entity_poly.pdbx_strand_id
1 'polypeptide(L)'
;MSSSSKRKEESHLLNGGVKQSTWSKAFNSKAVWEEKDEFLDVIYWLRQIIAVILGVIWGVAPLKGFLGIAIFCVINAGVLYVYFSSFQQVDEEEYGGTWELTKEGFMTSFALFLVVWIIFYTALHFD
;
A
#
# COMPACT_ATOMS: atom_id res chain seq x y z
N MET A 1 6.34 -25.59 -20.46
CA MET A 1 6.40 -24.18 -20.92
C MET A 1 5.00 -23.53 -21.10
N SER A 2 3.94 -23.89 -20.34
CA SER A 2 2.58 -23.72 -20.91
C SER A 2 1.49 -23.00 -20.09
N SER A 3 1.67 -22.58 -18.83
CA SER A 3 0.61 -21.81 -18.12
C SER A 3 0.95 -20.34 -17.92
N SER A 4 2.18 -20.03 -17.50
CA SER A 4 2.59 -18.65 -17.21
C SER A 4 2.62 -17.75 -18.46
N SER A 5 3.06 -18.29 -19.61
CA SER A 5 3.07 -17.54 -20.87
C SER A 5 1.67 -17.26 -21.42
N LYS A 6 0.71 -18.19 -21.27
CA LYS A 6 -0.69 -17.96 -21.67
C LYS A 6 -1.35 -16.86 -20.83
N ARG A 7 -1.06 -16.87 -19.52
CA ARG A 7 -1.59 -15.87 -18.58
C ARG A 7 -1.06 -14.47 -18.90
N LYS A 8 0.22 -14.35 -19.29
CA LYS A 8 0.82 -13.10 -19.81
C LYS A 8 0.17 -12.61 -21.11
N GLU A 9 -0.19 -13.51 -22.02
CA GLU A 9 -0.81 -13.13 -23.29
C GLU A 9 -2.24 -12.59 -23.11
N GLU A 10 -3.07 -13.20 -22.26
CA GLU A 10 -4.43 -12.75 -21.96
C GLU A 10 -4.46 -11.39 -21.27
N SER A 11 -3.56 -11.17 -20.31
CA SER A 11 -3.49 -9.90 -19.56
C SER A 11 -2.92 -8.75 -20.39
N HIS A 12 -1.98 -9.04 -21.31
CA HIS A 12 -1.50 -8.06 -22.29
C HIS A 12 -2.58 -7.67 -23.31
N LEU A 13 -3.46 -8.61 -23.68
CA LEU A 13 -4.65 -8.36 -24.52
C LEU A 13 -5.71 -7.53 -23.79
N LEU A 14 -5.98 -7.83 -22.51
CA LEU A 14 -6.95 -7.10 -21.68
C LEU A 14 -6.51 -5.66 -21.37
N ASN A 15 -5.20 -5.40 -21.24
CA ASN A 15 -4.63 -4.05 -21.10
C ASN A 15 -4.51 -3.28 -22.44
N GLY A 16 -5.06 -3.81 -23.53
CA GLY A 16 -5.12 -3.13 -24.83
C GLY A 16 -3.77 -3.03 -25.54
N GLY A 17 -2.78 -3.85 -25.18
CA GLY A 17 -1.45 -3.88 -25.83
C GLY A 17 -0.56 -2.66 -25.59
N VAL A 18 -0.98 -1.71 -24.74
CA VAL A 18 -0.20 -0.52 -24.40
C VAL A 18 0.56 -0.77 -23.10
N LYS A 19 1.89 -0.56 -23.10
CA LYS A 19 2.71 -0.52 -21.87
C LYS A 19 2.27 0.67 -21.01
N GLN A 20 1.23 0.50 -20.19
CA GLN A 20 0.85 1.50 -19.21
C GLN A 20 1.90 1.53 -18.10
N SER A 21 2.27 2.74 -17.67
CA SER A 21 3.16 2.95 -16.51
C SER A 21 2.56 2.30 -15.27
N THR A 22 3.38 1.66 -14.44
CA THR A 22 3.02 0.99 -13.19
C THR A 22 2.12 1.85 -12.29
N TRP A 23 2.44 3.14 -12.17
CA TRP A 23 1.64 4.09 -11.41
C TRP A 23 0.32 4.45 -12.11
N SER A 24 0.32 4.54 -13.44
CA SER A 24 -0.94 4.74 -14.18
C SER A 24 -1.84 3.52 -14.09
N LYS A 25 -1.30 2.29 -14.03
CA LYS A 25 -2.07 1.08 -13.73
C LYS A 25 -2.57 1.07 -12.28
N ALA A 26 -1.75 1.50 -11.32
CA ALA A 26 -2.13 1.64 -9.92
C ALA A 26 -3.38 2.51 -9.72
N PHE A 27 -3.50 3.59 -10.49
CA PHE A 27 -4.66 4.48 -10.45
C PHE A 27 -5.77 4.11 -11.44
N ASN A 28 -5.60 3.07 -12.27
CA ASN A 28 -6.59 2.63 -13.25
C ASN A 28 -7.17 1.26 -12.86
N SER A 29 -8.31 1.30 -12.18
CA SER A 29 -9.02 0.19 -11.53
C SER A 29 -9.42 -1.01 -12.43
N LYS A 30 -9.20 -0.94 -13.75
CA LYS A 30 -9.49 -2.06 -14.68
C LYS A 30 -8.23 -2.82 -15.15
N ALA A 31 -7.04 -2.44 -14.70
CA ALA A 31 -5.80 -3.07 -15.12
C ALA A 31 -5.63 -4.44 -14.44
N VAL A 32 -5.48 -5.50 -15.23
CA VAL A 32 -5.07 -6.82 -14.74
C VAL A 32 -3.56 -6.80 -14.51
N TRP A 33 -3.13 -7.17 -13.31
CA TRP A 33 -1.72 -7.22 -12.93
C TRP A 33 -1.10 -8.55 -13.34
N GLU A 34 -0.19 -8.50 -14.32
CA GLU A 34 0.58 -9.68 -14.78
C GLU A 34 1.56 -10.19 -13.72
N GLU A 35 2.12 -9.28 -12.93
CA GLU A 35 3.19 -9.57 -11.98
C GLU A 35 2.75 -9.12 -10.58
N LYS A 36 2.66 -10.10 -9.67
CA LYS A 36 2.30 -9.88 -8.26
C LYS A 36 3.25 -8.88 -7.60
N ASP A 37 4.53 -8.93 -7.95
CA ASP A 37 5.57 -8.08 -7.38
C ASP A 37 5.36 -6.59 -7.75
N GLU A 38 4.94 -6.29 -8.98
CA GLU A 38 4.65 -4.92 -9.42
C GLU A 38 3.51 -4.29 -8.61
N PHE A 39 2.47 -5.10 -8.33
CA PHE A 39 1.36 -4.69 -7.49
C PHE A 39 1.79 -4.50 -6.02
N LEU A 40 2.60 -5.42 -5.49
CA LEU A 40 3.16 -5.32 -4.14
C LEU A 40 4.01 -4.06 -3.96
N ASP A 41 4.80 -3.68 -4.96
CA ASP A 41 5.62 -2.46 -4.94
C ASP A 41 4.75 -1.20 -4.83
N VAL A 42 3.64 -1.12 -5.59
CA VAL A 42 2.69 0.00 -5.52
C VAL A 42 2.07 0.10 -4.14
N ILE A 43 1.58 -1.02 -3.59
CA ILE A 43 1.00 -1.09 -2.24
C ILE A 43 2.03 -0.67 -1.19
N TYR A 44 3.26 -1.15 -1.33
CA TYR A 44 4.38 -0.82 -0.44
C TYR A 44 4.64 0.69 -0.42
N TRP A 45 4.81 1.30 -1.59
CA TRP A 45 5.06 2.74 -1.72
C TRP A 45 3.89 3.59 -1.23
N LEU A 46 2.65 3.19 -1.52
CA LEU A 46 1.45 3.88 -1.03
C LEU A 46 1.43 3.90 0.50
N ARG A 47 1.72 2.77 1.14
CA ARG A 47 1.83 2.69 2.60
C ARG A 47 2.96 3.54 3.16
N GLN A 48 4.11 3.60 2.51
CA GLN A 48 5.19 4.51 2.94
C GLN A 48 4.77 5.97 2.87
N ILE A 49 4.14 6.40 1.78
CA ILE A 49 3.69 7.79 1.64
C ILE A 49 2.73 8.15 2.79
N ILE A 50 1.77 7.27 3.08
CA ILE A 50 0.83 7.45 4.21
C ILE A 50 1.57 7.49 5.55
N ALA A 51 2.53 6.59 5.77
CA ALA A 51 3.32 6.54 6.99
C ALA A 51 4.14 7.81 7.22
N VAL A 52 4.75 8.36 6.16
CA VAL A 52 5.48 9.63 6.25
C VAL A 52 4.51 10.77 6.54
N ILE A 53 3.41 10.90 5.80
CA ILE A 53 2.43 11.98 6.00
C ILE A 53 1.88 11.97 7.43
N LEU A 54 1.43 10.80 7.91
CA LEU A 54 0.91 10.67 9.28
C LEU A 54 1.99 10.91 10.32
N GLY A 55 3.21 10.42 10.12
CA GLY A 55 4.34 10.64 11.02
C GLY A 55 4.68 12.13 11.17
N VAL A 56 4.68 12.88 10.06
CA VAL A 56 4.88 14.34 10.08
C VAL A 56 3.76 15.04 10.84
N ILE A 57 2.49 14.75 10.50
CA ILE A 57 1.33 15.41 11.13
C ILE A 57 1.35 15.14 12.65
N TRP A 58 1.61 13.91 13.08
CA TRP A 58 1.62 13.54 14.50
C TRP A 58 2.83 14.09 15.25
N GLY A 59 3.98 14.19 14.58
CA GLY A 59 5.18 14.83 15.13
C GLY A 59 4.99 16.33 15.36
N VAL A 60 4.23 16.99 14.49
CA VAL A 60 3.88 18.43 14.61
C VAL A 60 2.73 18.67 15.59
N ALA A 61 1.73 17.79 15.66
CA ALA A 61 0.49 17.96 16.42
C ALA A 61 0.56 17.49 17.89
N PRO A 62 1.74 17.61 18.53
CA PRO A 62 2.31 16.71 19.56
C PRO A 62 1.39 15.61 20.09
N LEU A 63 0.91 14.74 19.21
CA LEU A 63 0.12 13.61 19.65
C LEU A 63 1.05 12.67 20.42
N LYS A 64 0.65 12.29 21.62
CA LYS A 64 1.45 11.45 22.53
C LYS A 64 0.70 10.17 22.84
N GLY A 65 1.45 9.07 22.96
CA GLY A 65 0.94 7.80 23.45
C GLY A 65 0.24 6.93 22.39
N PHE A 66 -0.49 5.92 22.88
CA PHE A 66 -1.07 4.85 22.08
C PHE A 66 -2.08 5.33 21.02
N LEU A 67 -2.73 6.47 21.24
CA LEU A 67 -3.77 6.97 20.33
C LEU A 67 -3.22 7.22 18.91
N GLY A 68 -1.98 7.71 18.78
CA GLY A 68 -1.39 7.91 17.46
C GLY A 68 -1.05 6.62 16.73
N ILE A 69 -0.62 5.60 17.47
CA ILE A 69 -0.40 4.27 16.94
C ILE A 69 -1.74 3.65 16.49
N ALA A 70 -2.78 3.76 17.32
CA ALA A 70 -4.10 3.23 17.00
C ALA A 70 -4.69 3.87 15.74
N ILE A 71 -4.60 5.20 15.61
CA ILE A 71 -5.09 5.93 14.43
C ILE A 71 -4.28 5.53 13.19
N PHE A 72 -2.95 5.41 13.30
CA PHE A 72 -2.11 4.91 12.19
C PHE A 72 -2.57 3.52 11.74
N CYS A 73 -2.79 2.58 12.68
CA CYS A 73 -3.25 1.24 12.35
C CYS A 73 -4.60 1.25 11.63
N VAL A 74 -5.56 2.05 12.10
CA VAL A 74 -6.88 2.17 11.49
C VAL A 74 -6.80 2.76 10.09
N ILE A 75 -6.04 3.84 9.89
CA ILE A 75 -5.89 4.46 8.56
C ILE A 75 -5.14 3.52 7.61
N ASN A 76 -4.05 2.90 8.07
CA ASN A 76 -3.25 2.01 7.24
C ASN A 76 -4.04 0.78 6.80
N ALA A 77 -4.80 0.15 7.72
CA ALA A 77 -5.70 -0.95 7.38
C ALA A 77 -6.89 -0.51 6.52
N GLY A 78 -7.48 0.66 6.82
CA GLY A 78 -8.65 1.19 6.11
C GLY A 78 -8.35 1.57 4.67
N VAL A 79 -7.25 2.30 4.41
CA VAL A 79 -6.85 2.65 3.04
C VAL A 79 -6.57 1.40 2.22
N LEU A 80 -5.90 0.42 2.82
CA LEU A 80 -5.61 -0.82 2.15
C LEU A 80 -6.87 -1.63 1.86
N TYR A 81 -7.79 -1.70 2.82
CA TYR A 81 -9.09 -2.34 2.65
C TYR A 81 -9.90 -1.69 1.53
N VAL A 82 -9.96 -0.35 1.51
CA VAL A 82 -10.64 0.40 0.44
C VAL A 82 -9.94 0.18 -0.90
N TYR A 83 -8.61 0.15 -0.94
CA TYR A 83 -7.88 -0.11 -2.17
C TYR A 83 -8.18 -1.53 -2.70
N PHE A 84 -8.15 -2.55 -1.86
CA PHE A 84 -8.52 -3.91 -2.28
C PHE A 84 -9.99 -4.05 -2.67
N SER A 85 -10.90 -3.49 -1.87
CA SER A 85 -12.34 -3.58 -2.10
C SER A 85 -12.80 -2.75 -3.31
N SER A 86 -12.24 -1.55 -3.52
CA SER A 86 -12.69 -0.60 -4.54
C SER A 86 -11.86 -0.62 -5.82
N PHE A 87 -10.54 -0.85 -5.76
CA PHE A 87 -9.68 -0.79 -6.96
C PHE A 87 -9.47 -2.14 -7.63
N GLN A 88 -9.39 -3.23 -6.86
CA GLN A 88 -8.87 -4.49 -7.38
C GLN A 88 -9.98 -5.54 -7.64
N GLN A 89 -11.22 -5.34 -7.16
CA GLN A 89 -12.34 -6.30 -7.25
C GLN A 89 -11.89 -7.77 -7.15
N VAL A 90 -10.98 -8.04 -6.19
CA VAL A 90 -10.39 -9.37 -6.04
C VAL A 90 -11.43 -10.25 -5.39
N ASP A 91 -11.87 -11.26 -6.13
CA ASP A 91 -12.51 -12.43 -5.55
C ASP A 91 -11.50 -13.03 -4.56
N GLU A 92 -11.83 -13.00 -3.26
CA GLU A 92 -10.91 -13.24 -2.13
C GLU A 92 -10.18 -14.61 -2.20
N GLU A 93 -10.66 -15.51 -3.06
CA GLU A 93 -10.16 -16.87 -3.25
C GLU A 93 -8.92 -16.99 -4.16
N GLU A 94 -8.65 -16.05 -5.10
CA GLU A 94 -7.62 -16.28 -6.13
C GLU A 94 -6.20 -15.82 -5.71
N TYR A 95 -6.07 -14.97 -4.67
CA TYR A 95 -4.80 -14.37 -4.26
C TYR A 95 -4.25 -14.83 -2.89
N GLY A 96 -4.79 -15.91 -2.31
CA GLY A 96 -4.36 -16.40 -0.99
C GLY A 96 -4.93 -15.59 0.19
N GLY A 97 -5.93 -14.76 -0.09
CA GLY A 97 -6.58 -13.88 0.87
C GLY A 97 -5.87 -12.53 1.03
N THR A 98 -6.65 -11.45 0.96
CA THR A 98 -6.26 -10.06 1.22
C THR A 98 -5.44 -9.89 2.51
N TRP A 99 -5.61 -10.82 3.45
CA TRP A 99 -4.94 -10.87 4.75
C TRP A 99 -3.43 -11.11 4.70
N GLU A 100 -2.93 -11.96 3.80
CA GLU A 100 -1.46 -12.16 3.68
C GLU A 100 -0.78 -10.92 3.15
N LEU A 101 -1.31 -10.35 2.07
CA LEU A 101 -0.83 -9.07 1.53
C LEU A 101 -0.99 -7.91 2.52
N THR A 102 -2.01 -7.95 3.37
CA THR A 102 -2.21 -6.92 4.39
C THR A 102 -1.13 -6.96 5.46
N LYS A 103 -0.66 -8.15 5.83
CA LYS A 103 0.46 -8.33 6.76
C LYS A 103 1.80 -7.95 6.13
N GLU A 104 1.96 -8.27 4.85
CA GLU A 104 3.15 -7.92 4.08
C GLU A 104 3.23 -6.39 3.91
N GLY A 105 4.31 -5.78 4.40
CA GLY A 105 4.50 -4.32 4.36
C GLY A 105 3.88 -3.52 5.52
N PHE A 106 3.10 -4.13 6.42
CA PHE A 106 2.61 -3.43 7.61
C PHE A 106 3.75 -3.08 8.58
N MET A 107 4.61 -4.04 8.90
CA MET A 107 5.71 -3.84 9.85
C MET A 107 6.72 -2.79 9.36
N THR A 108 7.02 -2.78 8.06
CA THR A 108 7.95 -1.81 7.46
C THR A 108 7.35 -0.40 7.42
N SER A 109 6.08 -0.26 7.04
CA SER A 109 5.40 1.05 7.08
C SER A 109 5.18 1.56 8.50
N PHE A 110 4.92 0.67 9.47
CA PHE A 110 4.83 1.01 10.89
C PHE A 110 6.16 1.53 11.44
N ALA A 111 7.27 0.83 11.14
CA ALA A 111 8.60 1.29 11.54
C ALA A 111 8.91 2.68 10.95
N LEU A 112 8.61 2.90 9.67
CA LEU A 112 8.82 4.21 9.03
C LEU A 112 7.99 5.31 9.69
N PHE A 113 6.71 5.05 9.98
CA PHE A 113 5.84 5.99 10.70
C PHE A 113 6.45 6.37 12.06
N LEU A 114 6.89 5.39 12.85
CA LEU A 114 7.52 5.66 14.15
C LEU A 114 8.79 6.49 14.01
N VAL A 115 9.65 6.18 13.04
CA VAL A 115 10.89 6.93 12.81
C VAL A 115 10.60 8.39 12.47
N VAL A 116 9.70 8.65 11.51
CA VAL A 116 9.33 10.01 11.11
C VAL A 116 8.68 10.75 12.28
N TRP A 117 7.77 10.10 13.01
CA TRP A 117 7.11 10.70 14.16
C TRP A 117 8.11 11.09 15.25
N ILE A 118 9.03 10.19 15.64
CA ILE A 118 10.03 10.48 16.68
C ILE A 118 10.95 11.63 16.23
N ILE A 119 11.40 11.63 14.98
CA ILE A 119 12.28 12.70 14.45
C ILE A 119 11.57 14.05 14.52
N PHE A 120 10.36 14.17 13.97
CA PHE A 120 9.62 15.44 13.95
C PHE A 120 9.21 15.88 15.35
N TYR A 121 8.74 14.94 16.18
CA TYR A 121 8.38 15.23 17.55
C TYR A 121 9.58 15.78 18.34
N THR A 122 10.74 15.13 18.21
CA THR A 122 11.98 15.59 18.85
C THR A 122 12.42 16.93 18.26
N ALA A 123 12.43 17.11 16.94
CA ALA A 123 12.88 18.37 16.33
C ALA A 123 12.03 19.59 16.73
N LEU A 124 10.73 19.41 17.00
CA LEU A 124 9.79 20.51 17.28
C LEU A 124 9.48 20.72 18.76
N HIS A 125 9.62 19.70 19.60
CA HIS A 125 9.19 19.73 21.00
C HIS A 125 10.32 19.48 22.00
N PHE A 126 11.54 19.28 21.52
CA PHE A 126 12.71 19.14 22.38
C PHE A 126 13.34 20.53 22.54
N ASP A 127 13.11 21.12 23.70
CA ASP A 127 13.82 22.29 24.25
C ASP A 127 15.00 21.80 25.11
#